data_AF-A0A3M1AKB3-F1
#
_entry.id   AF-A0A3M1AKB3-F1
#
_cell.length_a   1.000
_cell.length_b   1.000
_cell.length_c   1.000
_cell.angle_alpha   90.00
_cell.angle_beta   90.00
_cell.angle_gamma   90.00
#
_symmetry.space_group_name_H-M   'P 1'
#
loop_
_entity.id
_entity.type
_entity.pdbx_description
1 polymer ?
#
loop_
_entity_poly.entity_id
_entity_poly.type
_entity_poly.pdbx_seq_one_letter_code
_entity_poly.pdbx_strand_id
1 'polypeptide(L)'
;MQKQIKRVLFPLSLLIMASFALSCSSTSRYKPDKFGKPQAGDMDQALQNIDRAMKNMSATKKRAMAKQQAAIRAGKELFNDPNLGSNGLSCNSCHPGGGTTGGEAEIAKKMGHGPYKLPIPSLIGAAARFPKYKVPNDAVITLAQMDNNCIRMFMKGKRLPLNSPESFYLAAYVSSLSDGEEVQVGGSMK
;
A
#
# COMPACT_ATOMS: atom_id res chain seq x y z
N MET A 1 30.65 -83.10 9.04
CA MET A 1 29.29 -83.05 8.47
C MET A 1 29.17 -81.80 7.60
N GLN A 2 28.81 -82.00 6.33
CA GLN A 2 28.72 -80.97 5.28
C GLN A 2 27.61 -79.92 5.49
N LYS A 3 27.75 -78.82 4.73
CA LYS A 3 26.74 -77.95 4.08
C LYS A 3 26.71 -76.51 4.64
N GLN A 4 26.67 -75.44 3.85
CA GLN A 4 26.62 -75.21 2.40
C GLN A 4 27.08 -73.76 2.16
N ILE A 5 27.87 -73.56 1.11
CA ILE A 5 28.25 -72.25 0.57
C ILE A 5 27.12 -71.78 -0.34
N LYS A 6 26.67 -70.53 -0.19
CA LYS A 6 25.98 -69.79 -1.25
C LYS A 6 26.64 -68.43 -1.42
N ARG A 7 27.25 -68.22 -2.59
CA ARG A 7 27.70 -66.92 -3.11
C ARG A 7 26.62 -66.37 -4.03
N VAL A 8 26.21 -65.11 -3.84
CA VAL A 8 25.56 -64.23 -4.83
C VAL A 8 25.91 -62.78 -4.40
N LEU A 9 26.86 -62.04 -4.98
CA LEU A 9 26.97 -61.30 -6.26
C LEU A 9 26.29 -59.90 -6.28
N PHE A 10 27.07 -58.88 -6.72
CA PHE A 10 26.76 -57.50 -7.18
C PHE A 10 26.58 -56.34 -6.15
N PRO A 11 26.88 -55.06 -6.49
CA PRO A 11 28.06 -54.54 -7.21
C PRO A 11 28.64 -53.21 -6.67
N LEU A 12 29.80 -52.88 -7.25
CA LEU A 12 30.51 -51.60 -7.29
C LEU A 12 29.60 -50.41 -7.67
N SER A 13 29.57 -49.36 -6.85
CA SER A 13 29.10 -48.03 -7.27
C SER A 13 29.92 -46.90 -6.64
N LEU A 14 30.73 -46.33 -7.52
CA LEU A 14 31.49 -45.10 -7.52
C LEU A 14 30.83 -43.93 -6.74
N LEU A 15 31.49 -43.44 -5.68
CA LEU A 15 31.11 -42.19 -5.00
C LEU A 15 31.79 -41.01 -5.70
N ILE A 16 31.00 -40.22 -6.43
CA ILE A 16 31.41 -38.93 -7.01
C ILE A 16 31.24 -37.85 -5.94
N MET A 17 32.35 -37.26 -5.51
CA MET A 17 32.37 -36.10 -4.61
C MET A 17 31.92 -34.85 -5.39
N ALA A 18 30.73 -34.34 -5.06
CA ALA A 18 30.20 -33.11 -5.63
C ALA A 18 30.76 -31.88 -4.89
N SER A 19 31.44 -31.01 -5.64
CA SER A 19 31.96 -29.72 -5.21
C SER A 19 30.84 -28.77 -4.78
N PHE A 20 30.91 -28.26 -3.55
CA PHE A 20 30.06 -27.18 -3.06
C PHE A 20 30.46 -25.85 -3.70
N ALA A 21 29.76 -25.45 -4.77
CA ALA A 21 29.79 -24.06 -5.25
C ALA A 21 28.81 -23.24 -4.39
N LEU A 22 29.36 -22.40 -3.51
CA LEU A 22 28.60 -21.42 -2.73
C LEU A 22 28.14 -20.30 -3.66
N SER A 23 27.01 -20.49 -4.34
CA SER A 23 26.40 -19.46 -5.16
C SER A 23 25.67 -18.46 -4.28
N CYS A 24 26.26 -17.26 -4.13
CA CYS A 24 25.60 -16.12 -3.51
C CYS A 24 24.54 -15.57 -4.47
N SER A 25 23.40 -16.25 -4.57
CA SER A 25 22.25 -15.75 -5.32
C SER A 25 21.51 -14.71 -4.48
N SER A 26 21.85 -13.44 -4.69
CA SER A 26 21.00 -12.32 -4.31
C SER A 26 19.73 -12.33 -5.15
N THR A 27 18.78 -13.19 -4.79
CA THR A 27 17.42 -13.13 -5.36
C THR A 27 16.81 -11.83 -4.91
N SER A 28 16.69 -10.86 -5.81
CA SER A 28 15.72 -9.78 -5.63
C SER A 28 14.36 -10.43 -5.37
N ARG A 29 13.86 -10.30 -4.14
CA ARG A 29 12.53 -10.79 -3.72
C ARG A 29 11.40 -9.91 -4.30
N TYR A 30 11.67 -9.10 -5.32
CA TYR A 30 10.64 -8.33 -6.00
C TYR A 30 9.74 -9.27 -6.79
N LYS A 31 8.62 -9.66 -6.19
CA LYS A 31 7.45 -10.14 -6.92
C LYS A 31 6.70 -8.89 -7.38
N PRO A 32 6.61 -8.59 -8.69
CA PRO A 32 5.76 -7.51 -9.15
C PRO A 32 4.36 -7.76 -8.59
N ASP A 33 3.88 -6.75 -7.88
CA ASP A 33 2.53 -6.67 -7.40
C ASP A 33 1.54 -6.74 -8.56
N LYS A 34 0.35 -7.24 -8.26
CA LYS A 34 -0.77 -7.40 -9.19
C LYS A 34 -1.38 -6.04 -9.56
N PHE A 35 -0.56 -5.05 -9.91
CA PHE A 35 -1.02 -4.07 -10.87
C PHE A 35 -1.43 -4.87 -12.11
N GLY A 36 -2.68 -4.70 -12.55
CA GLY A 36 -3.21 -5.50 -13.67
C GLY A 36 -2.21 -5.49 -14.81
N LYS A 37 -2.06 -6.64 -15.50
CA LYS A 37 -1.21 -6.68 -16.70
C LYS A 37 -1.61 -5.51 -17.60
N PRO A 38 -0.64 -4.72 -18.12
CA PRO A 38 -0.94 -3.71 -19.12
C PRO A 38 -1.82 -4.35 -20.19
N GLN A 39 -2.98 -3.75 -20.44
CA GLN A 39 -3.92 -4.28 -21.42
C GLN A 39 -3.37 -3.93 -22.81
N ALA A 40 -3.59 -4.84 -23.77
CA ALA A 40 -3.27 -4.53 -25.16
C ALA A 40 -4.04 -3.27 -25.59
N GLY A 41 -3.32 -2.28 -26.14
CA GLY A 41 -3.88 -0.98 -26.53
C GLY A 41 -3.73 0.15 -25.50
N ASP A 42 -3.24 -0.12 -24.28
CA ASP A 42 -2.99 0.93 -23.28
C ASP A 42 -1.98 1.98 -23.78
N MET A 43 -0.94 1.52 -24.48
CA MET A 43 0.09 2.40 -25.06
C MET A 43 -0.46 3.21 -26.23
N ASP A 44 -1.21 2.59 -27.14
CA ASP A 44 -1.81 3.29 -28.28
C ASP A 44 -2.80 4.36 -27.79
N GLN A 45 -3.61 4.02 -26.79
CA GLN A 45 -4.54 4.97 -26.19
C GLN A 45 -3.80 6.11 -25.47
N ALA A 46 -2.69 5.82 -24.78
CA ALA A 46 -1.85 6.83 -24.16
C ALA A 46 -1.25 7.80 -25.21
N LEU A 47 -0.72 7.27 -26.32
CA LEU A 47 -0.18 8.07 -27.42
C LEU A 47 -1.26 8.95 -28.07
N GLN A 48 -2.45 8.42 -28.33
CA GLN A 48 -3.57 9.22 -28.84
C GLN A 48 -4.00 10.34 -27.87
N ASN A 49 -3.91 10.09 -26.56
CA ASN A 49 -4.18 11.12 -25.55
C ASN A 49 -3.09 12.21 -25.56
N ILE A 50 -1.82 11.84 -25.77
CA ILE A 50 -0.71 12.78 -25.94
C ILE A 50 -0.89 13.62 -27.20
N ASP A 51 -1.22 13.00 -28.34
CA ASP A 51 -1.47 13.73 -29.59
C ASP A 51 -2.59 14.77 -29.44
N ARG A 52 -3.67 14.39 -28.75
CA ARG A 52 -4.76 15.30 -28.43
C ARG A 52 -4.30 16.43 -27.50
N ALA A 53 -3.45 16.12 -26.52
CA ALA A 53 -2.91 17.11 -25.59
C ALA A 53 -2.05 18.16 -26.31
N MET A 54 -1.18 17.71 -27.22
CA MET A 54 -0.27 18.58 -27.98
C MET A 54 -1.03 19.51 -28.94
N LYS A 55 -2.16 19.05 -29.50
CA LYS A 55 -3.03 19.88 -30.37
C LYS A 55 -3.72 21.03 -29.63
N ASN A 56 -3.99 20.91 -28.33
CA ASN A 56 -4.59 21.99 -27.54
C ASN A 56 -4.19 21.89 -26.06
N MET A 57 -3.00 22.40 -25.75
CA MET A 57 -2.42 22.29 -24.41
C MET A 57 -3.21 23.05 -23.34
N SER A 58 -3.76 24.23 -23.67
CA SER A 58 -4.53 25.04 -22.72
C SER A 58 -5.83 24.35 -22.30
N ALA A 59 -6.62 23.86 -23.26
CA ALA A 59 -7.84 23.10 -22.96
C ALA A 59 -7.51 21.80 -22.21
N THR A 60 -6.39 21.16 -22.55
CA THR A 60 -5.93 19.94 -21.89
C THR A 60 -5.55 20.18 -20.44
N LYS A 61 -4.77 21.24 -20.15
CA LYS A 61 -4.43 21.65 -18.79
C LYS A 61 -5.68 21.94 -17.97
N LYS A 62 -6.64 22.69 -18.52
CA LYS A 62 -7.93 22.96 -17.87
C LYS A 62 -8.68 21.66 -17.52
N ARG A 63 -8.76 20.72 -18.47
CA ARG A 63 -9.40 19.41 -18.26
C ARG A 63 -8.68 18.57 -17.21
N ALA A 64 -7.36 18.53 -17.24
CA ALA A 64 -6.55 17.79 -16.27
C ALA A 64 -6.77 18.32 -14.84
N MET A 65 -6.71 19.64 -14.65
CA MET A 65 -7.01 20.28 -13.37
C MET A 65 -8.44 19.97 -12.89
N ALA A 66 -9.43 20.04 -13.79
CA ALA A 66 -10.82 19.71 -13.44
C ALA A 66 -10.99 18.24 -13.00
N LYS A 67 -10.31 17.31 -13.67
CA LYS A 67 -10.30 15.89 -13.27
C LYS A 67 -9.60 15.67 -11.93
N GLN A 68 -8.47 16.34 -11.69
CA GLN A 68 -7.79 16.28 -10.41
C GLN A 68 -8.68 16.81 -9.27
N GLN A 69 -9.35 17.95 -9.48
CA GLN A 69 -10.27 18.48 -8.48
C GLN A 69 -11.46 17.56 -8.23
N ALA A 70 -11.97 16.89 -9.26
CA ALA A 70 -13.04 15.89 -9.11
C ALA A 70 -12.58 14.69 -8.26
N ALA A 71 -11.36 14.21 -8.46
CA ALA A 71 -10.77 13.15 -7.65
C ALA A 71 -10.64 13.57 -6.18
N ILE A 72 -10.17 14.79 -5.90
CA ILE A 72 -10.08 15.35 -4.55
C ILE A 72 -11.46 15.47 -3.90
N ARG A 73 -12.49 15.91 -4.64
CA ARG A 73 -13.87 15.98 -4.11
C ARG A 73 -14.42 14.60 -3.75
N ALA A 74 -14.27 13.61 -4.63
CA ALA A 74 -14.68 12.24 -4.35
C ALA A 74 -13.92 11.65 -3.15
N GLY A 75 -12.62 11.97 -3.02
CA GLY A 75 -11.83 11.59 -1.85
C GLY A 75 -12.32 12.22 -0.56
N LYS A 76 -12.75 13.49 -0.60
CA LYS A 76 -13.37 14.16 0.54
C LYS A 76 -14.68 13.51 0.93
N GLU A 77 -15.50 13.09 -0.03
CA GLU A 77 -16.74 12.36 0.24
C GLU A 77 -16.43 11.04 0.97
N LEU A 78 -15.49 10.24 0.47
CA LEU A 78 -15.03 9.01 1.14
C LEU A 78 -14.48 9.26 2.54
N PHE A 79 -13.72 10.34 2.73
CA PHE A 79 -13.17 10.72 4.02
C PHE A 79 -14.27 11.03 5.07
N ASN A 80 -15.44 11.47 4.63
CA ASN A 80 -16.59 11.76 5.48
C ASN A 80 -17.58 10.58 5.57
N ASP A 81 -17.41 9.52 4.79
CA ASP A 81 -18.37 8.43 4.69
C ASP A 81 -18.27 7.45 5.88
N PRO A 82 -19.30 7.35 6.75
CA PRO A 82 -19.31 6.39 7.85
C PRO A 82 -19.46 4.94 7.37
N ASN A 83 -19.86 4.71 6.12
CA ASN A 83 -20.05 3.37 5.55
C ASN A 83 -18.73 2.74 5.07
N LEU A 84 -17.63 3.50 5.07
CA LEU A 84 -16.30 2.95 4.83
C LEU A 84 -15.86 2.03 6.00
N GLY A 85 -16.42 2.27 7.19
CA GLY A 85 -16.31 1.43 8.38
C GLY A 85 -17.51 0.52 8.61
N SER A 86 -17.54 -0.11 9.78
CA SER A 86 -18.70 -0.89 10.26
C SER A 86 -19.21 -0.42 11.62
N ASN A 87 -18.65 0.65 12.17
CA ASN A 87 -18.97 1.19 13.50
C ASN A 87 -19.50 2.63 13.46
N GLY A 88 -19.90 3.12 12.28
CA GLY A 88 -20.45 4.46 12.09
C GLY A 88 -19.43 5.60 12.13
N LEU A 89 -18.14 5.31 12.30
CA LEU A 89 -17.06 6.29 12.23
C LEU A 89 -16.60 6.50 10.79
N SER A 90 -16.22 7.73 10.47
CA SER A 90 -15.45 8.08 9.27
C SER A 90 -14.07 8.63 9.67
N CYS A 91 -13.20 8.87 8.69
CA CYS A 91 -11.92 9.53 8.96
C CYS A 91 -12.15 10.89 9.63
N ASN A 92 -13.17 11.62 9.19
CA ASN A 92 -13.56 12.92 9.74
C ASN A 92 -14.04 12.87 11.19
N SER A 93 -14.47 11.71 11.70
CA SER A 93 -14.86 11.56 13.11
C SER A 93 -13.69 11.79 14.07
N CYS A 94 -12.46 11.45 13.67
CA CYS A 94 -11.23 11.67 14.47
C CYS A 94 -10.36 12.80 13.89
N HIS A 95 -10.45 13.04 12.58
CA HIS A 95 -9.65 14.03 11.87
C HIS A 95 -10.53 15.09 11.19
N PRO A 96 -11.27 15.92 11.96
CA PRO A 96 -12.23 16.87 11.40
C PRO A 96 -11.53 17.84 10.44
N GLY A 97 -11.98 17.85 9.18
CA GLY A 97 -11.37 18.66 8.12
C GLY A 97 -9.90 18.33 7.82
N GLY A 98 -9.42 17.15 8.22
CA GLY A 98 -8.01 16.78 8.17
C GLY A 98 -7.20 17.18 9.40
N GLY A 99 -7.80 17.92 10.35
CA GLY A 99 -7.18 18.26 11.62
C GLY A 99 -7.15 17.07 12.59
N THR A 100 -7.26 17.38 13.88
CA THR A 100 -7.34 16.37 14.94
C THR A 100 -8.37 16.78 15.98
N THR A 101 -9.07 15.80 16.56
CA THR A 101 -9.85 15.97 17.79
C THR A 101 -8.98 16.09 19.04
N GLY A 102 -7.67 15.85 18.93
CA GLY A 102 -6.80 15.56 20.07
C GLY A 102 -7.10 14.19 20.69
N GLY A 103 -6.40 13.88 21.78
CA GLY A 103 -6.59 12.64 22.54
C GLY A 103 -6.05 11.40 21.84
N GLU A 104 -6.66 10.25 22.15
CA GLU A 104 -6.19 8.93 21.74
C GLU A 104 -7.34 8.08 21.19
N ALA A 105 -7.07 7.29 20.15
CA ALA A 105 -7.94 6.24 19.64
C ALA A 105 -7.49 4.88 20.20
N GLU A 106 -8.45 4.10 20.69
CA GLU A 106 -8.18 2.78 21.25
C GLU A 106 -8.24 1.68 20.19
N ILE A 107 -7.25 0.79 20.21
CA ILE A 107 -7.29 -0.49 19.55
C ILE A 107 -7.56 -1.55 20.62
N ALA A 108 -8.74 -2.17 20.54
CA ALA A 108 -9.17 -3.18 21.49
C ALA A 108 -8.20 -4.38 21.54
N LYS A 109 -8.16 -5.04 22.70
CA LYS A 109 -7.36 -6.25 22.91
C LYS A 109 -7.75 -7.34 21.89
N LYS A 110 -6.77 -7.89 21.19
CA LYS A 110 -6.98 -8.96 20.20
C LYS A 110 -5.78 -9.90 20.14
N MET A 111 -6.05 -11.20 20.11
CA MET A 111 -5.03 -12.27 20.05
C MET A 111 -3.96 -12.13 21.16
N GLY A 112 -4.35 -11.75 22.37
CA GLY A 112 -3.42 -11.56 23.50
C GLY A 112 -2.66 -10.24 23.50
N HIS A 113 -2.80 -9.39 22.47
CA HIS A 113 -2.16 -8.08 22.40
C HIS A 113 -3.14 -6.95 22.73
N GLY A 114 -2.66 -5.88 23.37
CA GLY A 114 -3.45 -4.69 23.71
C GLY A 114 -4.21 -4.79 25.04
N PRO A 115 -5.06 -3.80 25.36
CA PRO A 115 -5.43 -2.66 24.50
C PRO A 115 -4.27 -1.69 24.28
N TYR A 116 -4.30 -0.97 23.16
CA TYR A 116 -3.36 0.12 22.87
C TYR A 116 -4.12 1.41 22.66
N LYS A 117 -3.58 2.51 23.17
CA LYS A 117 -4.06 3.85 22.88
C LYS A 117 -3.04 4.53 21.99
N LEU A 118 -3.50 5.04 20.84
CA LEU A 118 -2.66 5.73 19.88
C LEU A 118 -3.13 7.19 19.81
N PRO A 119 -2.23 8.18 19.84
CA PRO A 119 -2.63 9.56 19.68
C PRO A 119 -3.31 9.75 18.32
N ILE A 120 -4.29 10.65 18.27
CA ILE A 120 -4.97 11.06 17.04
C ILE A 120 -4.19 12.25 16.48
N PRO A 121 -3.30 12.08 15.48
CA PRO A 121 -2.53 13.20 14.94
C PRO A 121 -3.39 14.09 14.02
N SER A 122 -2.90 15.28 13.70
CA SER A 122 -3.40 16.00 12.53
C SER A 122 -2.98 15.27 11.25
N LEU A 123 -3.85 15.28 10.23
CA LEU A 123 -3.51 14.80 8.88
C LEU A 123 -3.03 15.93 7.97
N ILE A 124 -3.14 17.19 8.39
CA ILE A 124 -2.56 18.33 7.69
C ILE A 124 -1.04 18.14 7.61
N GLY A 125 -0.50 18.17 6.40
CA GLY A 125 0.93 17.91 6.14
C GLY A 125 1.38 16.45 6.30
N ALA A 126 0.47 15.51 6.59
CA ALA A 126 0.86 14.11 6.80
C ALA A 126 1.40 13.47 5.52
N ALA A 127 0.80 13.76 4.36
CA ALA A 127 1.14 13.14 3.08
C ALA A 127 2.57 13.50 2.61
N ALA A 128 3.06 14.70 2.95
CA ALA A 128 4.42 15.13 2.65
C ALA A 128 5.52 14.21 3.24
N ARG A 129 5.16 13.35 4.20
CA ARG A 129 6.09 12.44 4.90
C ARG A 129 5.97 10.99 4.46
N PHE A 130 5.03 10.66 3.58
CA PHE A 130 4.90 9.32 3.01
C PHE A 130 5.68 9.21 1.68
N PRO A 131 6.16 8.01 1.31
CA PRO A 131 6.09 6.75 2.04
C PRO A 131 6.95 6.74 3.30
N LYS A 132 6.59 5.93 4.31
CA LYS A 132 7.38 5.84 5.56
C LYS A 132 7.29 4.51 6.26
N TYR A 133 8.33 4.19 7.01
CA TYR A 133 8.35 3.02 7.87
C TYR A 133 7.32 3.14 8.99
N LYS A 134 6.55 2.07 9.21
CA LYS A 134 5.55 2.00 10.28
C LYS A 134 5.75 0.72 11.06
N VAL A 135 6.03 0.85 12.36
CA VAL A 135 6.20 -0.28 13.28
C VAL A 135 5.05 -1.29 13.21
N PRO A 136 3.76 -0.89 13.17
CA PRO A 136 2.67 -1.88 13.06
C PRO A 136 2.66 -2.69 11.75
N ASN A 137 3.37 -2.22 10.71
CA ASN A 137 3.48 -2.89 9.43
C ASN A 137 4.83 -3.59 9.24
N ASP A 138 5.84 -3.28 10.07
CA ASP A 138 7.23 -3.70 9.89
C ASP A 138 7.74 -3.46 8.46
N ALA A 139 7.31 -2.33 7.86
CA ALA A 139 7.56 -2.02 6.46
C ALA A 139 7.43 -0.51 6.19
N VAL A 140 8.09 -0.06 5.11
CA VAL A 140 7.79 1.23 4.48
C VAL A 140 6.47 1.10 3.73
N ILE A 141 5.49 1.94 4.08
CA ILE A 141 4.16 1.94 3.47
C ILE A 141 3.85 3.25 2.77
N THR A 142 2.96 3.18 1.78
CA THR A 142 2.41 4.35 1.07
C THR A 142 1.30 5.03 1.87
N LEU A 143 0.87 6.22 1.42
CA LEU A 143 -0.29 6.92 2.01
C LEU A 143 -1.56 6.06 1.94
N ALA A 144 -1.86 5.48 0.77
CA ALA A 144 -3.04 4.62 0.59
C ALA A 144 -3.03 3.36 1.48
N GLN A 145 -1.85 2.81 1.77
CA GLN A 145 -1.72 1.71 2.73
C GLN A 145 -1.98 2.19 4.17
N MET A 146 -1.57 3.41 4.51
CA MET A 146 -1.90 4.03 5.79
C MET A 146 -3.40 4.29 5.92
N ASP A 147 -4.06 4.82 4.88
CA ASP A 147 -5.52 5.01 4.85
C ASP A 147 -6.23 3.69 5.15
N ASN A 148 -5.80 2.61 4.51
CA ASN A 148 -6.31 1.26 4.75
C ASN A 148 -6.03 0.71 6.15
N ASN A 149 -4.95 1.13 6.80
CA ASN A 149 -4.72 0.79 8.20
C ASN A 149 -5.74 1.51 9.08
N CYS A 150 -6.03 2.79 8.84
CA CYS A 150 -7.03 3.55 9.59
C CYS A 150 -8.42 2.93 9.46
N ILE A 151 -8.86 2.65 8.22
CA ILE A 151 -10.16 2.03 7.91
C ILE A 151 -10.32 0.71 8.69
N ARG A 152 -9.31 -0.16 8.63
CA ARG A 152 -9.39 -1.48 9.27
C ARG A 152 -9.29 -1.41 10.79
N MET A 153 -8.39 -0.59 11.32
CA MET A 153 -8.03 -0.63 12.74
C MET A 153 -9.02 0.15 13.61
N PHE A 154 -9.48 1.31 13.15
CA PHE A 154 -10.34 2.20 13.94
C PHE A 154 -11.78 2.23 13.45
N MET A 155 -12.00 2.17 12.14
CA MET A 155 -13.36 2.16 11.56
C MET A 155 -13.92 0.74 11.41
N LYS A 156 -13.11 -0.30 11.68
CA LYS A 156 -13.46 -1.73 11.52
C LYS A 156 -13.95 -2.11 10.11
N GLY A 157 -13.56 -1.32 9.11
CA GLY A 157 -13.93 -1.51 7.71
C GLY A 157 -13.08 -2.53 6.98
N LYS A 158 -13.50 -2.83 5.75
CA LYS A 158 -12.68 -3.60 4.78
C LYS A 158 -11.68 -2.67 4.09
N ARG A 159 -10.53 -3.22 3.73
CA ARG A 159 -9.55 -2.46 2.95
C ARG A 159 -10.08 -2.16 1.55
N LEU A 160 -9.85 -0.94 1.08
CA LEU A 160 -9.96 -0.59 -0.33
C LEU A 160 -8.85 -1.30 -1.12
N PRO A 161 -9.14 -1.87 -2.30
CA PRO A 161 -8.08 -2.35 -3.19
C PRO A 161 -7.15 -1.20 -3.56
N LEU A 162 -5.83 -1.40 -3.42
CA LEU A 162 -4.84 -0.33 -3.62
C LEU A 162 -4.81 0.23 -5.06
N ASN A 163 -5.37 -0.52 -6.02
CA ASN A 163 -5.49 -0.15 -7.41
C ASN A 163 -6.93 0.24 -7.81
N SER A 164 -7.77 0.65 -6.86
CA SER A 164 -9.14 1.10 -7.13
C SER A 164 -9.26 2.63 -7.22
N PRO A 165 -10.25 3.16 -7.95
CA PRO A 165 -10.55 4.59 -7.97
C PRO A 165 -10.74 5.18 -6.56
N GLU A 166 -11.41 4.47 -5.66
CA GLU A 166 -11.66 4.92 -4.28
C GLU A 166 -10.36 5.10 -3.50
N SER A 167 -9.42 4.15 -3.65
CA SER A 167 -8.10 4.27 -3.02
C SER A 167 -7.31 5.45 -3.59
N PHE A 168 -7.42 5.73 -4.90
CA PHE A 168 -6.76 6.88 -5.52
C PHE A 168 -7.39 8.21 -5.07
N TYR A 169 -8.72 8.27 -4.99
CA TYR A 169 -9.45 9.47 -4.60
C TYR A 169 -9.21 9.82 -3.14
N LEU A 170 -9.30 8.83 -2.23
CA LEU A 170 -9.01 9.06 -0.82
C LEU A 170 -7.57 9.56 -0.63
N ALA A 171 -6.60 8.91 -1.26
CA ALA A 171 -5.21 9.35 -1.21
C ALA A 171 -5.00 10.75 -1.82
N ALA A 172 -5.72 11.11 -2.89
CA ALA A 172 -5.68 12.45 -3.49
C ALA A 172 -6.19 13.52 -2.52
N TYR A 173 -7.30 13.25 -1.81
CA TYR A 173 -7.81 14.17 -0.81
C TYR A 173 -6.84 14.33 0.37
N VAL A 174 -6.36 13.23 0.95
CA VAL A 174 -5.41 13.31 2.07
C VAL A 174 -4.10 13.99 1.65
N SER A 175 -3.67 13.78 0.40
CA SER A 175 -2.51 14.50 -0.16
C SER A 175 -2.75 16.00 -0.27
N SER A 176 -3.96 16.43 -0.66
CA SER A 176 -4.30 17.86 -0.75
C SER A 176 -4.27 18.58 0.60
N LEU A 177 -4.38 17.85 1.72
CA LEU A 177 -4.19 18.42 3.07
C LEU A 177 -2.73 18.79 3.36
N SER A 178 -1.81 18.47 2.45
CA SER A 178 -0.38 18.79 2.55
C SER A 178 0.08 19.76 1.44
N ASP A 179 -0.84 20.40 0.73
CA ASP A 179 -0.49 21.38 -0.30
C ASP A 179 0.35 22.52 0.32
N GLY A 180 1.51 22.80 -0.27
CA GLY A 180 2.45 23.81 0.21
C GLY A 180 3.43 23.34 1.29
N GLU A 181 3.31 22.11 1.81
CA GLU A 181 4.31 21.54 2.71
C GLU A 181 5.52 21.02 1.94
N GLU A 182 6.71 21.16 2.55
CA GLU A 182 7.94 20.57 2.02
C GLU A 182 7.90 19.04 2.15
N VAL A 183 8.23 18.34 1.07
CA VAL A 183 8.32 16.88 1.06
C VAL A 183 9.48 16.42 1.93
N GLN A 184 9.18 15.60 2.93
CA GLN A 184 10.12 15.04 3.90
C GLN A 184 9.87 13.55 4.07
N VAL A 185 10.19 12.75 3.05
CA VAL A 185 9.93 11.30 3.03
C VAL A 185 10.55 10.61 4.26
N GLY A 186 9.73 9.85 4.99
CA GLY A 186 10.16 9.18 6.22
C GLY A 186 10.23 10.09 7.46
N GLY A 187 9.95 11.38 7.34
CA GLY A 187 10.03 12.36 8.42
C GLY A 187 9.02 12.14 9.56
N SER A 188 9.38 12.64 10.75
CA SER A 188 8.49 12.68 11.92
C SER A 188 7.34 13.66 11.71
N MET A 189 6.17 13.38 12.30
CA MET A 189 5.03 14.31 12.29
C MET A 189 5.41 15.59 13.08
N LYS A 190 4.97 16.75 12.60
CA LYS A 190 5.06 18.02 13.34
C LYS A 190 4.07 18.00 14.52
#